data_AF-S6G3E0-F1
#
_entry.id   AF-S6G3E0-F1
#
_cell.length_a   1.000
_cell.length_b   1.000
_cell.length_c   1.000
_cell.angle_alpha   90.00
_cell.angle_beta   90.00
_cell.angle_gamma   90.00
#
_symmetry.space_group_name_H-M   'P 1'
#
loop_
_entity.id
_entity.type
_entity.pdbx_description
1 polymer ?
#
loop_
_entity_poly.entity_id
_entity_poly.type
_entity_poly.pdbx_seq_one_letter_code
_entity_poly.pdbx_strand_id
1 'polypeptide(L)'
;MFKIKKIKPKILNLLDTYWITNFYVLDDFMYVIDDKNNLFSIKNEQVLENLRTNIHTNKFLINPLSGNVIERKESELIFLNNLNQQIINLSLINNQLYITTLVENKTLNYKFKNNEINLLDKFNNKLIFAEHNDKLIYKDWINKQNSLNLDFDIKKIFINNNVIFIVSDNELYMIKDSKLEKIYSSDKRIQACKFDDSSVIISDMSLDKTFCYNFVLNKNVNNISKKFYYRLDCYDRKFIIGKALYDYDKHINYYLPLEFIYI
;
A
#
# COMPACT_ATOMS: atom_id res chain seq x y z
N MET A 1 -3.74 -8.82 -31.47
CA MET A 1 -3.52 -7.37 -31.28
C MET A 1 -4.20 -6.96 -29.98
N PHE A 2 -3.45 -6.74 -28.89
CA PHE A 2 -4.04 -6.33 -27.61
C PHE A 2 -4.55 -4.89 -27.72
N LYS A 3 -5.87 -4.69 -27.75
CA LYS A 3 -6.47 -3.35 -27.63
C LYS A 3 -6.29 -2.89 -26.18
N ILE A 4 -5.35 -1.98 -25.96
CA ILE A 4 -5.16 -1.32 -24.68
C ILE A 4 -6.36 -0.40 -24.45
N LYS A 5 -7.22 -0.74 -23.47
CA LYS A 5 -8.35 0.10 -23.09
C LYS A 5 -7.81 1.33 -22.35
N LYS A 6 -7.98 2.51 -22.95
CA LYS A 6 -7.62 3.78 -22.30
C LYS A 6 -8.55 4.00 -21.11
N ILE A 7 -8.00 3.98 -19.90
CA ILE A 7 -8.73 4.22 -18.66
C ILE A 7 -8.95 5.73 -18.52
N LYS A 8 -10.18 6.16 -18.21
CA LYS A 8 -10.49 7.55 -17.84
C LYS A 8 -10.62 7.60 -16.31
N PRO A 9 -9.53 7.85 -15.58
CA PRO A 9 -9.58 7.87 -14.13
C PRO A 9 -10.43 9.06 -13.67
N LYS A 10 -11.22 8.84 -12.63
CA LYS A 10 -11.84 9.91 -11.87
C LYS A 10 -11.19 9.93 -10.48
N ILE A 11 -10.75 11.11 -10.06
CA ILE A 11 -10.03 11.32 -8.80
C ILE A 11 -10.99 11.96 -7.81
N LEU A 12 -11.10 11.37 -6.63
CA LEU A 12 -11.88 11.87 -5.51
C LEU A 12 -10.97 12.10 -4.31
N ASN A 13 -10.99 13.31 -3.76
CA ASN A 13 -10.25 13.67 -2.56
C ASN A 13 -11.18 13.57 -1.34
N LEU A 14 -10.79 12.78 -0.35
CA LEU A 14 -11.56 12.63 0.90
C LEU A 14 -10.89 13.41 2.01
N LEU A 15 -11.25 14.70 2.18
CA LEU A 15 -10.60 15.60 3.13
C LEU A 15 -10.57 15.04 4.56
N ASP A 16 -11.62 14.34 4.99
CA ASP A 16 -11.76 13.75 6.33
C ASP A 16 -10.78 12.59 6.62
N THR A 17 -9.86 12.28 5.71
CA THR A 17 -8.85 11.22 5.85
C THR A 17 -7.45 11.73 6.17
N TYR A 18 -7.27 13.02 6.50
CA TYR A 18 -5.97 13.60 6.86
C TYR A 18 -5.28 12.89 8.04
N TRP A 19 -6.07 12.30 8.94
CA TRP A 19 -5.61 11.57 10.11
C TRP A 19 -4.94 10.23 9.78
N ILE A 20 -5.18 9.69 8.58
CA ILE A 20 -4.61 8.41 8.15
C ILE A 20 -3.14 8.64 7.79
N THR A 21 -2.21 8.09 8.55
CA THR A 21 -0.76 8.23 8.33
C THR A 21 -0.23 7.19 7.35
N ASN A 22 -0.83 6.00 7.32
CA ASN A 22 -0.42 4.89 6.45
C ASN A 22 -1.61 3.98 6.09
N PHE A 23 -1.51 3.27 4.96
CA PHE A 23 -2.55 2.35 4.50
C PHE A 23 -1.98 1.20 3.67
N TYR A 24 -2.72 0.09 3.64
CA TYR A 24 -2.39 -1.13 2.88
C TYR A 24 -3.67 -1.72 2.29
N VAL A 25 -3.64 -2.15 1.04
CA VAL A 25 -4.73 -2.90 0.41
C VAL A 25 -4.28 -4.34 0.26
N LEU A 26 -4.81 -5.23 1.12
CA LEU A 26 -4.47 -6.65 1.15
C LEU A 26 -5.74 -7.46 0.93
N ASP A 27 -5.78 -8.20 -0.17
CA ASP A 27 -6.93 -8.96 -0.66
C ASP A 27 -8.24 -8.16 -0.58
N ASP A 28 -9.19 -8.59 0.25
CA ASP A 28 -10.53 -8.01 0.34
C ASP A 28 -10.62 -6.83 1.31
N PHE A 29 -9.53 -6.47 1.98
CA PHE A 29 -9.52 -5.41 3.00
C PHE A 29 -8.55 -4.29 2.67
N MET A 30 -8.96 -3.09 3.05
CA MET A 30 -8.10 -1.94 3.23
C MET A 30 -7.83 -1.77 4.73
N TYR A 31 -6.56 -1.61 5.07
CA TYR A 31 -6.10 -1.31 6.41
C TYR A 31 -5.61 0.12 6.47
N VAL A 32 -5.96 0.84 7.53
CA VAL A 32 -5.54 2.23 7.75
C VAL A 32 -4.98 2.40 9.16
N ILE A 33 -3.98 3.26 9.27
CA ILE A 33 -3.25 3.51 10.52
C ILE A 33 -3.28 5.01 10.82
N ASP A 34 -3.51 5.38 12.07
CA ASP A 34 -3.45 6.78 12.52
C ASP A 34 -2.09 7.17 13.12
N ASP A 35 -1.99 8.39 13.64
CA ASP A 35 -0.81 8.93 14.31
C ASP A 35 -0.52 8.28 15.68
N LYS A 36 -1.52 7.63 16.28
CA LYS A 36 -1.43 6.87 17.54
C LYS A 36 -1.19 5.39 17.33
N ASN A 37 -0.92 4.96 16.09
CA ASN A 37 -0.72 3.56 15.71
C ASN A 37 -1.94 2.66 15.97
N ASN A 38 -3.15 3.23 15.95
CA ASN A 38 -4.38 2.46 15.88
C ASN A 38 -4.51 1.86 14.48
N LEU A 39 -4.72 0.55 14.41
CA LEU A 39 -4.96 -0.17 13.18
C LEU A 39 -6.47 -0.37 13.00
N PHE A 40 -6.99 0.07 11.87
CA PHE A 40 -8.37 -0.16 11.46
C PHE A 40 -8.43 -0.93 10.14
N SER A 41 -9.58 -1.54 9.87
CA SER A 41 -9.86 -2.23 8.62
C SER A 41 -11.25 -1.90 8.08
N ILE A 42 -11.41 -2.01 6.77
CA ILE A 42 -12.69 -1.91 6.05
C ILE A 42 -12.63 -2.83 4.83
N LYS A 43 -13.77 -3.42 4.44
CA LYS A 43 -13.80 -4.22 3.20
C LYS A 43 -13.65 -3.30 2.00
N ASN A 44 -12.82 -3.72 1.04
CA ASN A 44 -12.61 -2.98 -0.21
C ASN A 44 -13.91 -2.83 -1.02
N GLU A 45 -14.84 -3.78 -0.91
CA GLU A 45 -16.16 -3.69 -1.53
C GLU A 45 -17.00 -2.54 -0.94
N GLN A 46 -16.97 -2.38 0.39
CA GLN A 46 -17.65 -1.28 1.09
C GLN A 46 -17.06 0.08 0.71
N VAL A 47 -15.73 0.16 0.60
CA VAL A 47 -15.04 1.36 0.09
C VAL A 47 -15.53 1.69 -1.31
N LEU A 48 -15.56 0.70 -2.21
CA LEU A 48 -15.97 0.89 -3.60
C LEU A 48 -17.44 1.31 -3.72
N GLU A 49 -18.33 0.71 -2.93
CA GLU A 49 -19.74 1.09 -2.86
C GLU A 49 -19.88 2.56 -2.46
N ASN A 50 -19.26 2.96 -1.35
CA ASN A 50 -19.31 4.34 -0.86
C ASN A 50 -18.75 5.35 -1.88
N LEU A 51 -17.65 5.01 -2.56
CA LEU A 51 -17.08 5.87 -3.62
C LEU A 51 -18.03 6.05 -4.81
N ARG A 52 -18.94 5.09 -5.06
CA ARG A 52 -19.91 5.15 -6.17
C ARG A 52 -21.21 5.85 -5.79
N THR A 53 -21.67 5.69 -4.54
CA THR A 53 -23.03 6.08 -4.12
C THR A 53 -23.06 7.39 -3.32
N ASN A 54 -22.02 7.71 -2.53
CA ASN A 54 -22.12 8.65 -1.40
C ASN A 54 -21.18 9.88 -1.49
N ILE A 55 -21.00 10.45 -2.69
CA ILE A 55 -20.06 11.57 -2.93
C ILE A 55 -20.29 12.79 -1.99
N HIS A 56 -21.51 12.99 -1.48
CA HIS A 56 -21.88 14.17 -0.70
C HIS A 56 -21.89 13.99 0.82
N THR A 57 -21.75 12.77 1.35
CA THR A 57 -21.78 12.50 2.80
C THR A 57 -20.64 11.60 3.26
N ASN A 58 -19.50 11.58 2.54
CA ASN A 58 -18.33 10.71 2.76
C ASN A 58 -17.87 10.60 4.23
N LYS A 59 -18.47 9.66 4.97
CA LYS A 59 -18.27 9.50 6.41
C LYS A 59 -17.69 8.13 6.78
N PHE A 60 -17.64 7.21 5.81
CA PHE A 60 -17.26 5.81 6.03
C PHE A 60 -15.80 5.62 6.48
N LEU A 61 -14.91 6.59 6.21
CA LEU A 61 -13.51 6.62 6.67
C LEU A 61 -13.24 7.64 7.78
N ILE A 62 -14.26 8.10 8.50
CA ILE A 62 -14.05 8.96 9.66
C ILE A 62 -13.34 8.16 10.76
N ASN A 63 -12.39 8.79 11.45
CA ASN A 63 -11.71 8.16 12.58
C ASN A 63 -12.76 7.77 13.65
N PRO A 64 -12.99 6.47 13.91
CA PRO A 64 -14.04 6.04 14.85
C PRO A 64 -13.71 6.41 16.31
N LEU A 65 -12.46 6.78 16.59
CA LEU A 65 -11.98 7.24 17.89
C LEU A 65 -11.94 8.77 18.01
N SER A 66 -12.33 9.51 16.97
CA SER A 66 -12.46 10.98 17.05
C SER A 66 -13.67 11.37 17.89
N GLY A 67 -13.45 12.29 18.83
CA GLY A 67 -14.43 12.67 19.85
C GLY A 67 -15.46 13.69 19.36
N ASN A 68 -16.70 13.26 19.20
CA ASN A 68 -17.92 13.83 19.80
C ASN A 68 -19.01 12.76 19.67
N VAL A 69 -19.51 12.21 20.79
CA VAL A 69 -20.42 11.04 20.80
C VAL A 69 -21.72 11.31 20.01
N ILE A 70 -22.13 12.57 19.92
CA ILE A 70 -23.34 13.04 19.25
C ILE A 70 -23.13 13.15 17.72
N GLU A 71 -21.87 13.21 17.26
CA GLU A 71 -21.48 13.27 15.84
C GLU A 71 -20.72 12.03 15.38
N ARG A 72 -20.85 10.89 16.08
CA ARG A 72 -20.37 9.58 15.59
C ARG A 72 -21.18 9.19 14.34
N LYS A 73 -20.84 9.85 13.25
CA LYS A 73 -21.15 9.49 11.88
C LYS A 73 -20.69 8.05 11.71
N GLU A 74 -21.55 7.21 11.13
CA GLU A 74 -21.30 5.79 10.89
C GLU A 74 -19.98 5.63 10.14
N SER A 75 -18.91 5.35 10.88
CA SER A 75 -17.65 4.92 10.31
C SER A 75 -17.78 3.42 10.08
N GLU A 76 -17.46 2.97 8.87
CA GLU A 76 -17.44 1.55 8.55
C GLU A 76 -16.09 0.91 8.92
N LEU A 77 -15.17 1.70 9.49
CA LEU A 77 -13.89 1.23 9.98
C LEU A 77 -14.06 0.38 11.24
N ILE A 78 -13.53 -0.83 11.17
CA ILE A 78 -13.43 -1.75 12.29
C ILE A 78 -12.07 -1.55 12.94
N PHE A 79 -12.06 -1.14 14.22
CA PHE A 79 -10.84 -1.10 15.02
C PHE A 79 -10.33 -2.52 15.29
N LEU A 80 -9.05 -2.76 15.00
CA LEU A 80 -8.41 -4.05 15.21
C LEU A 80 -7.55 -4.07 16.46
N ASN A 81 -6.60 -3.13 16.59
CA ASN A 81 -5.73 -3.03 17.76
C ASN A 81 -4.96 -1.70 17.80
N ASN A 82 -4.40 -1.39 18.97
CA ASN A 82 -3.33 -0.41 19.14
C ASN A 82 -2.09 -1.13 19.70
N LEU A 83 -1.01 -1.17 18.93
CA LEU A 83 0.23 -1.85 19.34
C LEU A 83 1.15 -0.95 20.18
N ASN A 84 0.81 0.32 20.39
CA ASN A 84 1.64 1.36 21.02
C ASN A 84 3.06 1.45 20.41
N GLN A 85 3.21 1.02 19.15
CA GLN A 85 4.48 0.89 18.43
C GLN A 85 4.24 1.29 16.97
N GLN A 86 5.26 1.84 16.31
CA GLN A 86 5.12 2.29 14.93
C GLN A 86 4.89 1.11 13.99
N ILE A 87 3.74 1.03 13.34
CA ILE A 87 3.47 -0.01 12.33
C ILE A 87 4.17 0.38 11.03
N ILE A 88 5.13 -0.44 10.59
CA ILE A 88 5.94 -0.18 9.38
C ILE A 88 5.57 -1.08 8.21
N ASN A 89 4.95 -2.23 8.46
CA ASN A 89 4.46 -3.11 7.39
C ASN A 89 3.29 -4.00 7.83
N LEU A 90 2.40 -4.28 6.87
CA LEU A 90 1.35 -5.28 6.96
C LEU A 90 1.52 -6.28 5.81
N SER A 91 1.32 -7.56 6.12
CA SER A 91 1.36 -8.64 5.13
C SER A 91 0.27 -9.65 5.42
N LEU A 92 -0.30 -10.23 4.37
CA LEU A 92 -1.24 -11.34 4.49
C LEU A 92 -0.55 -12.62 4.02
N ILE A 93 -0.47 -13.62 4.90
CA ILE A 93 0.26 -14.88 4.71
C ILE A 93 -0.66 -15.99 5.22
N ASN A 94 -0.99 -16.98 4.38
CA ASN A 94 -1.94 -18.05 4.73
C ASN A 94 -3.24 -17.53 5.40
N ASN A 95 -3.85 -16.50 4.80
CA ASN A 95 -5.04 -15.80 5.29
C ASN A 95 -4.92 -15.23 6.72
N GLN A 96 -3.69 -14.97 7.17
CA GLN A 96 -3.41 -14.39 8.48
C GLN A 96 -2.67 -13.08 8.29
N LEU A 97 -3.11 -12.06 9.03
CA LEU A 97 -2.50 -10.75 8.99
C LEU A 97 -1.26 -10.75 9.90
N TYR A 98 -0.13 -10.42 9.31
CA TYR A 98 1.14 -10.19 9.98
C TYR A 98 1.40 -8.69 10.05
N ILE A 99 1.79 -8.23 11.23
CA ILE A 99 2.03 -6.81 11.52
C ILE A 99 3.47 -6.68 11.97
N THR A 100 4.27 -5.92 11.23
CA THR A 100 5.63 -5.58 11.65
C THR A 100 5.63 -4.17 12.25
N THR A 101 6.07 -4.04 13.49
CA THR A 101 6.26 -2.75 14.16
C THR A 101 7.74 -2.41 14.31
N LEU A 102 8.05 -1.15 14.61
CA LEU A 102 9.38 -0.63 14.90
C LEU A 102 9.42 0.00 16.29
N VAL A 103 10.40 -0.39 17.11
CA VAL A 103 10.68 0.15 18.45
C VAL A 103 12.18 0.21 18.68
N GLU A 104 12.73 1.38 18.99
CA GLU A 104 14.14 1.54 19.39
C GLU A 104 15.13 0.80 18.47
N ASN A 105 14.90 0.85 17.16
CA ASN A 105 15.67 0.16 16.10
C ASN A 105 15.52 -1.37 16.00
N LYS A 106 14.55 -1.96 16.70
CA LYS A 106 14.16 -3.36 16.57
C LYS A 106 12.81 -3.46 15.89
N THR A 107 12.64 -4.46 15.04
CA THR A 107 11.31 -4.81 14.54
C THR A 107 10.71 -5.93 15.36
N LEU A 108 9.42 -5.80 15.66
CA LEU A 108 8.65 -6.85 16.31
C LEU A 108 7.57 -7.31 15.33
N ASN A 109 7.36 -8.62 15.27
CA ASN A 109 6.37 -9.20 14.36
C ASN A 109 5.23 -9.79 15.15
N TYR A 110 4.02 -9.40 14.80
CA TYR A 110 2.80 -9.91 15.40
C TYR A 110 1.95 -10.63 14.37
N LYS A 111 1.13 -11.56 14.86
CA LYS A 111 0.16 -12.29 14.07
C LYS A 111 -1.23 -12.06 14.63
N PHE A 112 -2.13 -11.58 13.79
CA PHE A 112 -3.55 -11.45 14.08
C PHE A 112 -4.28 -12.74 13.67
N LYS A 113 -4.92 -13.41 14.63
CA LYS A 113 -5.73 -14.61 14.39
C LYS A 113 -6.86 -14.64 15.42
N ASN A 114 -8.10 -14.90 14.97
CA ASN A 114 -9.27 -15.02 15.84
C ASN A 114 -9.46 -13.83 16.80
N ASN A 115 -9.27 -12.60 16.30
CA ASN A 115 -9.31 -11.36 17.09
C ASN A 115 -8.23 -11.22 18.18
N GLU A 116 -7.24 -12.11 18.21
CA GLU A 116 -6.10 -12.04 19.11
C GLU A 116 -4.83 -11.68 18.35
N ILE A 117 -3.96 -10.90 19.00
CA ILE A 117 -2.63 -10.57 18.50
C ILE A 117 -1.58 -11.27 19.33
N ASN A 118 -0.75 -12.07 18.66
CA ASN A 118 0.34 -12.82 19.28
C ASN A 118 1.69 -12.36 18.74
N LEU A 119 2.64 -12.09 19.64
CA LEU A 119 4.04 -11.78 19.29
C LEU A 119 4.73 -13.03 18.72
N LEU A 120 5.55 -12.84 17.68
CA LEU A 120 6.31 -13.89 17.01
C LEU A 120 7.82 -13.69 17.22
N ASP A 121 8.35 -14.14 18.35
CA ASP A 121 9.75 -13.91 18.72
C ASP A 121 10.76 -14.42 17.68
N LYS A 122 10.44 -15.52 16.98
CA LYS A 122 11.27 -16.09 15.91
C LYS A 122 11.53 -15.16 14.72
N PHE A 123 10.73 -14.10 14.57
CA PHE A 123 10.85 -13.11 13.50
C PHE A 123 11.27 -11.74 14.02
N ASN A 124 11.73 -11.59 15.26
CA ASN A 124 12.25 -10.32 15.74
C ASN A 124 13.41 -9.83 14.85
N ASN A 125 13.45 -8.52 14.61
CA ASN A 125 14.39 -7.81 13.71
C ASN A 125 14.25 -8.15 12.21
N LYS A 126 13.16 -8.82 11.82
CA LYS A 126 12.83 -9.05 10.41
C LYS A 126 11.67 -8.15 9.98
N LEU A 127 11.74 -7.64 8.75
CA LEU A 127 10.62 -7.01 8.05
C LEU A 127 10.04 -8.04 7.09
N ILE A 128 8.85 -8.56 7.42
CA ILE A 128 8.17 -9.59 6.63
C ILE A 128 7.40 -8.88 5.52
N PHE A 129 7.54 -9.33 4.28
CA PHE A 129 6.85 -8.71 3.13
C PHE A 129 5.74 -9.57 2.56
N ALA A 130 6.00 -10.86 2.32
CA ALA A 130 5.06 -11.78 1.69
C ALA A 130 5.48 -13.25 1.90
N GLU A 131 4.65 -14.18 1.46
CA GLU A 131 4.98 -15.60 1.29
C GLU A 131 4.93 -15.95 -0.20
N HIS A 132 5.85 -16.79 -0.65
CA HIS A 132 5.87 -17.32 -2.00
C HIS A 132 6.45 -18.74 -1.99
N ASN A 133 5.73 -19.71 -2.59
CA ASN A 133 6.12 -21.12 -2.61
C ASN A 133 6.53 -21.65 -1.23
N ASP A 134 5.66 -21.46 -0.22
CA ASP A 134 5.86 -21.85 1.18
C ASP A 134 7.10 -21.24 1.87
N LYS A 135 7.71 -20.22 1.26
CA LYS A 135 8.85 -19.49 1.82
C LYS A 135 8.48 -18.05 2.12
N LEU A 136 8.82 -17.61 3.32
CA LEU A 136 8.67 -16.22 3.73
C LEU A 136 9.72 -15.34 3.08
N ILE A 137 9.26 -14.23 2.50
CA ILE A 137 10.09 -13.17 1.98
C ILE A 137 10.24 -12.09 3.05
N TYR A 138 11.47 -11.85 3.49
CA TYR A 138 11.76 -10.88 4.54
C TYR A 138 13.14 -10.25 4.38
N LYS A 139 13.34 -9.11 5.05
CA LYS A 139 14.64 -8.46 5.27
C LYS A 139 15.01 -8.53 6.76
N ASP A 140 16.17 -9.09 7.07
CA ASP A 140 16.75 -9.11 8.41
C ASP A 140 17.59 -7.84 8.62
N TRP A 141 17.23 -7.04 9.63
CA TRP A 141 17.91 -5.77 9.91
C TRP A 141 19.25 -5.94 10.59
N ILE A 142 19.45 -7.02 11.36
CA ILE A 142 20.71 -7.31 12.05
C ILE A 142 21.72 -7.83 11.04
N ASN A 143 21.34 -8.86 10.32
CA ASN A 143 22.24 -9.52 9.37
C ASN A 143 22.33 -8.77 8.03
N LYS A 144 21.44 -7.78 7.80
CA LYS A 144 21.25 -7.08 6.52
C LYS A 144 21.02 -8.04 5.34
N GLN A 145 20.49 -9.23 5.63
CA GLN A 145 20.23 -10.27 4.65
C GLN A 145 18.77 -10.24 4.22
N ASN A 146 18.57 -10.36 2.91
CA ASN A 146 17.26 -10.60 2.32
C ASN A 146 17.12 -12.10 2.09
N SER A 147 15.93 -12.68 2.31
CA SER A 147 15.70 -14.10 1.98
C SER A 147 15.85 -14.42 0.49
N LEU A 148 15.80 -13.38 -0.36
CA LEU A 148 16.01 -13.45 -1.80
C LEU A 148 17.47 -13.17 -2.22
N ASN A 149 18.40 -12.91 -1.28
CA ASN A 149 19.80 -12.56 -1.55
C ASN A 149 19.99 -11.41 -2.57
N LEU A 150 19.20 -10.33 -2.42
CA LEU A 150 19.30 -9.12 -3.25
C LEU A 150 20.35 -8.16 -2.70
N ASP A 151 21.07 -7.48 -3.59
CA ASP A 151 22.12 -6.51 -3.31
C ASP A 151 21.61 -5.07 -3.09
N PHE A 152 20.30 -4.87 -3.08
CA PHE A 152 19.65 -3.57 -2.86
C PHE A 152 18.58 -3.62 -1.76
N ASP A 153 18.17 -2.43 -1.33
CA ASP A 153 17.14 -2.23 -0.32
C ASP A 153 15.72 -2.41 -0.87
N ILE A 154 14.95 -3.27 -0.21
CA ILE A 154 13.54 -3.51 -0.50
C ILE A 154 12.68 -2.49 0.25
N LYS A 155 11.87 -1.71 -0.47
CA LYS A 155 10.88 -0.78 0.12
C LYS A 155 9.46 -1.36 0.15
N LYS A 156 9.08 -2.08 -0.89
CA LYS A 156 7.78 -2.76 -1.01
C LYS A 156 7.93 -4.00 -1.85
N ILE A 157 7.19 -5.05 -1.52
CA ILE A 157 6.95 -6.19 -2.40
C ILE A 157 5.45 -6.29 -2.61
N PHE A 158 5.05 -6.60 -3.82
CA PHE A 158 3.68 -7.02 -4.10
C PHE A 158 3.69 -8.18 -5.08
N ILE A 159 2.69 -9.05 -4.94
CA ILE A 159 2.50 -10.18 -5.82
C ILE A 159 1.39 -9.82 -6.80
N ASN A 160 1.61 -10.16 -8.07
CA ASN A 160 0.61 -10.06 -9.11
C ASN A 160 0.60 -11.40 -9.86
N ASN A 161 -0.47 -12.18 -9.64
CA ASN A 161 -0.53 -13.60 -9.98
C ASN A 161 0.65 -14.37 -9.35
N ASN A 162 1.51 -14.98 -10.17
CA ASN A 162 2.66 -15.76 -9.72
C ASN A 162 3.99 -15.01 -9.86
N VAL A 163 3.93 -13.69 -10.06
CA VAL A 163 5.11 -12.85 -10.28
C VAL A 163 5.31 -11.95 -9.07
N ILE A 164 6.54 -11.96 -8.54
CA ILE A 164 6.93 -11.09 -7.43
C ILE A 164 7.47 -9.79 -8.02
N PHE A 165 6.95 -8.66 -7.55
CA PHE A 165 7.47 -7.34 -7.87
C PHE A 165 8.14 -6.74 -6.65
N ILE A 166 9.31 -6.14 -6.85
CA ILE A 166 10.13 -5.56 -5.78
C ILE A 166 10.42 -4.11 -6.12
N VAL A 167 9.97 -3.21 -5.26
CA VAL A 167 10.19 -1.77 -5.36
C VAL A 167 11.39 -1.43 -4.50
N SER A 168 12.45 -0.89 -5.11
CA SER A 168 13.56 -0.25 -4.40
C SER A 168 13.28 1.25 -4.21
N ASP A 169 14.31 2.09 -4.00
CA ASP A 169 14.10 3.53 -3.96
C ASP A 169 13.65 4.08 -5.32
N ASN A 170 14.33 3.74 -6.42
CA ASN A 170 14.12 4.32 -7.74
C ASN A 170 13.94 3.29 -8.87
N GLU A 171 13.89 2.00 -8.54
CA GLU A 171 13.77 0.92 -9.50
C GLU A 171 12.64 -0.06 -9.14
N LEU A 172 12.08 -0.66 -10.17
CA LEU A 172 11.12 -1.74 -10.06
C LEU A 172 11.71 -2.99 -10.70
N TYR A 173 11.77 -4.06 -9.90
CA TYR A 173 12.23 -5.37 -10.32
C TYR A 173 11.06 -6.35 -10.37
N MET A 174 11.18 -7.32 -11.25
CA MET A 174 10.26 -8.44 -11.44
C MET A 174 11.05 -9.74 -11.28
N ILE A 175 10.57 -10.65 -10.44
CA ILE A 175 11.09 -12.03 -10.38
C ILE A 175 10.15 -12.92 -11.18
N LYS A 176 10.66 -13.47 -12.27
CA LYS A 176 9.96 -14.43 -13.12
C LYS A 176 10.92 -15.55 -13.51
N ASP A 177 10.45 -16.80 -13.45
CA ASP A 177 11.25 -17.98 -13.83
C ASP A 177 12.63 -18.01 -13.13
N SER A 178 12.64 -17.66 -11.84
CA SER A 178 13.84 -17.54 -10.99
C SER A 178 14.89 -16.52 -11.45
N LYS A 179 14.55 -15.63 -12.38
CA LYS A 179 15.38 -14.50 -12.80
C LYS A 179 14.83 -13.19 -12.26
N LEU A 180 15.74 -12.36 -11.78
CA LEU A 180 15.46 -10.98 -11.39
C LEU A 180 15.68 -10.08 -12.60
N GLU A 181 14.63 -9.40 -13.05
CA GLU A 181 14.66 -8.49 -14.18
C GLU A 181 14.27 -7.09 -13.71
N LYS A 182 15.09 -6.10 -14.06
CA LYS A 182 14.72 -4.70 -13.87
C LYS A 182 13.74 -4.29 -14.97
N ILE A 183 12.55 -3.86 -14.58
CA ILE A 183 11.49 -3.49 -15.53
C ILE A 183 11.24 -1.99 -15.59
N TYR A 184 11.67 -1.22 -14.59
CA TYR A 184 11.57 0.23 -14.62
C TYR A 184 12.66 0.86 -13.76
N SER A 185 13.14 2.04 -14.15
CA SER A 185 14.09 2.86 -13.39
C SER A 185 13.78 4.33 -13.56
N SER A 186 14.03 5.12 -12.53
CA SER A 186 13.92 6.57 -12.53
C SER A 186 15.13 7.21 -11.84
N ASP A 187 15.30 8.52 -12.03
CA ASP A 187 16.34 9.30 -11.35
C ASP A 187 16.02 9.57 -9.88
N LYS A 188 14.74 9.48 -9.51
CA LYS A 188 14.23 9.77 -8.17
C LYS A 188 13.35 8.64 -7.67
N ARG A 189 12.82 8.84 -6.47
CA ARG A 189 11.96 7.88 -5.80
C ARG A 189 10.78 7.46 -6.68
N ILE A 190 10.48 6.17 -6.67
CA ILE A 190 9.26 5.63 -7.24
C ILE A 190 8.39 4.98 -6.16
N GLN A 191 7.11 4.82 -6.46
CA GLN A 191 6.22 3.88 -5.80
C GLN A 191 5.51 3.06 -6.87
N ALA A 192 5.20 1.80 -6.56
CA ALA A 192 4.43 0.97 -7.46
C ALA A 192 3.43 0.08 -6.72
N CYS A 193 2.36 -0.28 -7.42
CA CYS A 193 1.40 -1.27 -6.96
C CYS A 193 0.90 -2.13 -8.13
N LYS A 194 0.32 -3.28 -7.78
CA LYS A 194 -0.32 -4.18 -8.74
C LYS A 194 -1.42 -3.44 -9.50
N PHE A 195 -1.61 -3.76 -10.78
CA PHE A 195 -2.74 -3.26 -11.53
C PHE A 195 -3.46 -4.40 -12.24
N ASP A 196 -2.88 -4.91 -13.32
CA ASP A 196 -3.42 -6.03 -14.10
C ASP A 196 -2.32 -7.04 -14.42
N ASP A 197 -2.66 -8.15 -15.06
CA ASP A 197 -1.73 -9.27 -15.33
C ASP A 197 -0.48 -8.88 -16.13
N SER A 198 -0.49 -7.73 -16.79
CA SER A 198 0.57 -7.25 -17.69
C SER A 198 1.08 -5.85 -17.35
N SER A 199 0.51 -5.21 -16.33
CA SER A 199 0.74 -3.81 -16.01
C SER A 199 0.78 -3.54 -14.52
N VAL A 200 1.53 -2.52 -14.16
CA VAL A 200 1.62 -1.97 -12.80
C VAL A 200 1.29 -0.49 -12.82
N ILE A 201 0.85 0.05 -11.70
CA ILE A 201 0.81 1.51 -11.54
C ILE A 201 2.14 1.97 -10.97
N ILE A 202 2.76 2.94 -11.62
CA ILE A 202 4.00 3.58 -11.19
C ILE A 202 3.69 5.03 -10.85
N SER A 203 4.08 5.47 -9.67
CA SER A 203 4.17 6.86 -9.29
C SER A 203 5.64 7.27 -9.25
N ASP A 204 5.99 8.23 -10.10
CA ASP A 204 7.37 8.65 -10.32
C ASP A 204 7.57 10.11 -9.90
N MET A 205 8.51 10.31 -8.97
CA MET A 205 8.82 11.63 -8.41
C MET A 205 9.59 12.53 -9.37
N SER A 206 10.43 11.97 -10.25
CA SER A 206 11.15 12.73 -11.27
C SER A 206 10.18 13.31 -12.30
N LEU A 207 9.18 12.52 -12.69
CA LEU A 207 8.17 12.93 -13.66
C LEU A 207 6.99 13.70 -13.06
N ASP A 208 6.86 13.72 -11.72
CA ASP A 208 5.71 14.21 -10.96
C ASP A 208 4.38 13.66 -11.48
N LYS A 209 4.36 12.36 -11.77
CA LYS A 209 3.24 11.69 -12.45
C LYS A 209 3.02 10.29 -11.94
N THR A 210 1.76 9.86 -12.02
CA THR A 210 1.33 8.49 -11.78
C THR A 210 0.70 7.95 -13.06
N PHE A 211 1.15 6.77 -13.50
CA PHE A 211 0.76 6.19 -14.78
C PHE A 211 0.72 4.66 -14.73
N CYS A 212 -0.01 4.07 -15.65
CA CYS A 212 -0.05 2.64 -15.89
C CYS A 212 1.10 2.27 -16.83
N TYR A 213 1.99 1.40 -16.36
CA TYR A 213 3.14 0.91 -17.10
C TYR A 213 2.92 -0.56 -17.44
N ASN A 214 2.95 -0.88 -18.74
CA ASN A 214 2.86 -2.25 -19.21
C ASN A 214 4.27 -2.82 -19.36
N PHE A 215 4.61 -3.79 -18.51
CA PHE A 215 5.95 -4.37 -18.45
C PHE A 215 6.19 -5.41 -19.55
N VAL A 216 5.15 -5.95 -20.18
CA VAL A 216 5.28 -6.84 -21.35
C VAL A 216 5.66 -6.06 -22.60
N LEU A 217 5.08 -4.87 -22.77
CA LEU A 217 5.33 -3.97 -23.90
C LEU A 217 6.45 -2.96 -23.63
N ASN A 218 6.99 -2.94 -22.40
CA ASN A 218 7.99 -1.99 -21.92
C ASN A 218 7.59 -0.52 -22.23
N LYS A 219 6.36 -0.12 -21.89
CA LYS A 219 5.90 1.25 -22.15
C LYS A 219 4.80 1.74 -21.21
N ASN A 220 4.75 3.06 -21.03
CA ASN A 220 3.59 3.73 -20.47
C ASN A 220 2.40 3.58 -21.43
N VAL A 221 1.29 3.10 -20.90
CA VAL A 221 0.06 2.89 -21.67
C VAL A 221 -1.04 3.88 -21.31
N ASN A 222 -1.00 4.48 -20.12
CA ASN A 222 -1.98 5.48 -19.72
C ASN A 222 -1.51 6.37 -18.56
N ASN A 223 -1.71 7.68 -18.67
CA ASN A 223 -1.50 8.60 -17.56
C ASN A 223 -2.70 8.58 -16.62
N ILE A 224 -2.45 8.41 -15.32
CA ILE A 224 -3.49 8.30 -14.30
C ILE A 224 -3.67 9.63 -13.56
N SER A 225 -2.58 10.23 -13.10
CA SER A 225 -2.58 11.49 -12.37
C SER A 225 -1.30 12.28 -12.66
N LYS A 226 -1.37 13.61 -12.57
CA LYS A 226 -0.21 14.52 -12.70
C LYS A 226 0.37 14.85 -11.32
N LYS A 227 0.56 13.82 -10.50
CA LYS A 227 1.11 13.91 -9.15
C LYS A 227 1.95 12.68 -8.83
N PHE A 228 2.97 12.88 -8.00
CA PHE A 228 3.63 11.80 -7.25
C PHE A 228 2.88 11.45 -5.95
N TYR A 229 2.65 10.16 -5.72
CA TYR A 229 2.12 9.59 -4.50
C TYR A 229 3.21 8.79 -3.79
N TYR A 230 3.58 9.19 -2.57
CA TYR A 230 4.61 8.49 -1.79
C TYR A 230 4.09 7.22 -1.11
N ARG A 231 2.76 7.06 -1.07
CA ARG A 231 2.06 5.80 -0.79
C ARG A 231 1.04 5.55 -1.89
N LEU A 232 1.05 4.32 -2.39
CA LEU A 232 0.21 3.91 -3.50
C LEU A 232 -0.19 2.45 -3.33
N ASP A 233 -1.49 2.16 -3.44
CA ASP A 233 -1.99 0.79 -3.52
C ASP A 233 -3.22 0.68 -4.41
N CYS A 234 -3.57 -0.55 -4.81
CA CYS A 234 -4.68 -0.78 -5.73
C CYS A 234 -5.47 -2.03 -5.35
N TYR A 235 -6.79 -1.90 -5.39
CA TYR A 235 -7.72 -3.02 -5.26
C TYR A 235 -8.23 -3.45 -6.64
N ASP A 236 -7.68 -4.55 -7.15
CA ASP A 236 -8.17 -5.31 -8.32
C ASP A 236 -8.63 -4.44 -9.51
N ARG A 237 -7.87 -3.40 -9.86
CA ARG A 237 -8.21 -2.39 -10.90
C ARG A 237 -9.49 -1.60 -10.67
N LYS A 238 -10.25 -1.86 -9.61
CA LYS A 238 -11.52 -1.18 -9.28
C LYS A 238 -11.25 0.22 -8.76
N PHE A 239 -10.26 0.35 -7.88
CA PHE A 239 -9.75 1.65 -7.44
C PHE A 239 -8.27 1.60 -7.09
N ILE A 240 -7.63 2.76 -7.14
CA ILE A 240 -6.29 3.04 -6.65
C ILE A 240 -6.43 4.03 -5.50
N ILE A 241 -5.60 3.88 -4.48
CA ILE A 241 -5.49 4.83 -3.38
C ILE A 241 -4.08 5.42 -3.40
N GLY A 242 -4.00 6.74 -3.40
CA GLY A 242 -2.75 7.48 -3.33
C GLY A 242 -2.75 8.44 -2.15
N LYS A 243 -1.56 8.65 -1.57
CA LYS A 243 -1.30 9.78 -0.65
C LYS A 243 -0.19 10.63 -1.25
N ALA A 244 -0.54 11.86 -1.59
CA ALA A 244 0.38 12.80 -2.25
C ALA A 244 1.44 13.24 -1.24
N LEU A 245 2.66 13.49 -1.72
CA LEU A 245 3.74 14.00 -0.85
C LEU A 245 3.71 15.53 -0.74
N TYR A 246 3.27 16.18 -1.81
CA TYR A 246 3.39 17.61 -1.99
C TYR A 246 2.04 18.29 -1.87
N ASP A 247 1.98 19.36 -1.08
CA ASP A 247 0.85 20.26 -1.07
C ASP A 247 0.82 21.13 -2.35
N TYR A 248 -0.13 22.07 -2.42
CA TYR A 248 -0.29 22.96 -3.57
C TYR A 248 0.96 23.82 -3.82
N ASP A 249 1.66 24.21 -2.76
CA ASP A 249 2.88 25.04 -2.79
C ASP A 249 4.16 24.21 -2.93
N LYS A 250 4.04 22.90 -3.16
CA LYS A 250 5.14 21.92 -3.30
C LYS A 250 5.96 21.69 -2.03
N HIS A 251 5.41 21.94 -0.85
CA HIS A 251 6.03 21.53 0.40
C HIS A 251 5.75 20.05 0.70
N ILE A 252 6.70 19.39 1.36
CA ILE A 252 6.52 18.02 1.85
C ILE A 252 5.49 18.02 2.98
N ASN A 253 4.40 17.29 2.81
CA ASN A 253 3.35 17.15 3.81
C ASN A 253 2.83 15.69 3.86
N TYR A 254 3.10 15.01 4.97
CA TYR A 254 2.70 13.62 5.21
C TYR A 254 1.25 13.47 5.73
N TYR A 255 0.54 14.57 5.97
CA TYR A 255 -0.82 14.58 6.52
C TYR A 255 -1.88 14.99 5.48
N LEU A 256 -1.52 15.00 4.19
CA LEU A 256 -2.47 15.24 3.11
C LEU A 256 -3.53 14.13 3.05
N PRO A 257 -4.80 14.43 2.71
CA PRO A 257 -5.86 13.43 2.62
C PRO A 257 -5.55 12.37 1.56
N LEU A 258 -6.20 11.20 1.70
CA LEU A 258 -6.18 10.17 0.68
C LEU A 258 -6.92 10.63 -0.58
N GLU A 259 -6.34 10.30 -1.73
CA GLU A 259 -6.98 10.43 -3.04
C GLU A 259 -7.35 9.05 -3.55
N PHE A 260 -8.62 8.86 -3.88
CA PHE A 260 -9.13 7.65 -4.51
C PHE A 260 -9.27 7.88 -6.01
N ILE A 261 -8.74 6.95 -6.80
CA ILE A 261 -8.80 6.99 -8.25
C ILE A 261 -9.56 5.77 -8.73
N TYR A 262 -10.74 5.97 -9.29
CA TYR A 262 -11.58 4.88 -9.79
C TYR A 262 -11.59 4.85 -11.32
N ILE A 263 -11.73 3.63 -11.86
CA ILE A 263 -11.42 3.26 -13.24
C ILE A 263 -12.64 2.65 -13.94
#